data_AF-A0AA35STV5-F1
#
_entry.id   AF-A0AA35STV5-F1
#
_cell.length_a   1.000
_cell.length_b   1.000
_cell.length_c   1.000
_cell.angle_alpha   90.00
_cell.angle_beta   90.00
_cell.angle_gamma   90.00
#
_symmetry.space_group_name_H-M   'P 1'
#
loop_
_entity.id
_entity.type
_entity.pdbx_description
1 polymer ?
#
loop_
_entity_poly.entity_id
_entity_poly.type
_entity_poly.pdbx_seq_one_letter_code
_entity_poly.pdbx_strand_id
1 'polypeptide(L)'
;MKGVILSINPNARVVDLTHAIPPQDIYEAAFSIYAAHSYFPKGTIHIIVVDPGVGSDRQAIVCQTESAFFVCPDNGVLSYLLQSIENGEKHPVDAVAIQNSAYYLSEVSNTFHGRDIFAPVAAHLSLGVRLDNIGPPTQTLVQLPIQVPELSGNTLTGEIVKIDRFGNAITNISETAIARLESASTGEMSIYEIRVGSARLNRLNRAYAESGIGKPLAIIGSCGLLEIAINGGNAKEGLGIKSGDPVVIQRLD
;
A
#
# COMPACT_ATOMS: atom_id res chain seq x y z
N MET A 1 -1.37 22.62 5.05
CA MET A 1 -2.05 21.52 5.77
C MET A 1 -1.68 21.48 7.24
N LYS A 2 -0.42 21.24 7.64
CA LYS A 2 -0.03 21.18 9.07
C LYS A 2 -0.50 22.39 9.89
N GLY A 3 -0.33 23.60 9.35
CA GLY A 3 -0.82 24.82 10.01
C GLY A 3 -2.33 24.84 10.28
N VAL A 4 -3.14 24.31 9.34
CA VAL A 4 -4.59 24.17 9.53
C VAL A 4 -4.90 23.18 10.64
N ILE A 5 -4.22 22.02 10.63
CA ILE A 5 -4.39 21.01 11.67
C ILE A 5 -4.07 21.59 13.05
N LEU A 6 -2.91 22.24 13.18
CA LEU A 6 -2.44 22.79 14.45
C LEU A 6 -3.24 24.02 14.90
N SER A 7 -3.88 24.75 13.98
CA SER A 7 -4.80 25.83 14.37
C SER A 7 -6.11 25.33 14.98
N ILE A 8 -6.54 24.11 14.62
CA ILE A 8 -7.77 23.49 15.13
C ILE A 8 -7.48 22.63 16.37
N ASN A 9 -6.42 21.82 16.32
CA ASN A 9 -5.91 21.06 17.47
C ASN A 9 -4.41 21.34 17.69
N PRO A 10 -4.07 22.30 18.55
CA PRO A 10 -2.67 22.65 18.85
C PRO A 10 -1.86 21.52 19.50
N ASN A 11 -2.53 20.52 20.10
CA ASN A 11 -1.87 19.39 20.76
C ASN A 11 -1.63 18.20 19.81
N ALA A 12 -2.04 18.30 18.53
CA ALA A 12 -1.87 17.21 17.58
C ALA A 12 -0.39 16.98 17.23
N ARG A 13 0.03 15.71 17.24
CA ARG A 13 1.34 15.31 16.70
C ARG A 13 1.22 15.02 15.21
N VAL A 14 1.85 15.85 14.39
CA VAL A 14 1.83 15.70 12.93
C VAL A 14 3.15 15.11 12.44
N VAL A 15 3.08 13.89 11.91
CA VAL A 15 4.23 13.16 11.36
C VAL A 15 4.02 13.01 9.86
N ASP A 16 5.02 13.41 9.06
CA ASP A 16 4.98 13.15 7.63
C ASP A 16 5.37 11.69 7.38
N LEU A 17 4.54 10.97 6.62
CA LEU A 17 4.96 9.69 6.06
C LEU A 17 5.92 9.93 4.89
N THR A 18 5.44 10.66 3.87
CA THR A 18 6.24 11.13 2.74
C THR A 18 5.45 12.17 1.94
N HIS A 19 6.17 13.07 1.27
CA HIS A 19 5.64 13.98 0.24
C HIS A 19 6.27 13.71 -1.14
N ALA A 20 6.99 12.59 -1.26
CA ALA A 20 7.79 12.24 -2.44
C ALA A 20 7.09 11.21 -3.35
N ILE A 21 5.80 10.94 -3.13
CA ILE A 21 5.01 10.12 -4.05
C ILE A 21 5.01 10.83 -5.42
N PRO A 22 5.26 10.13 -6.53
CA PRO A 22 5.21 10.74 -7.85
C PRO A 22 3.85 11.40 -8.10
N PRO A 23 3.82 12.54 -8.83
CA PRO A 23 2.57 13.22 -9.11
C PRO A 23 1.52 12.29 -9.71
N GLN A 24 0.32 12.30 -9.12
CA GLN A 24 -0.85 11.52 -9.59
C GLN A 24 -0.73 9.99 -9.46
N ASP A 25 0.34 9.46 -8.87
CA ASP A 25 0.54 8.02 -8.73
C ASP A 25 -0.24 7.46 -7.52
N ILE A 26 -1.50 7.09 -7.78
CA ILE A 26 -2.41 6.54 -6.77
C ILE A 26 -1.93 5.16 -6.30
N TYR A 27 -1.31 4.37 -7.18
CA TYR A 27 -0.80 3.03 -6.83
C TYR A 27 0.35 3.12 -5.82
N GLU A 28 1.32 4.00 -6.07
CA GLU A 28 2.45 4.21 -5.17
C GLU A 28 1.99 4.78 -3.82
N ALA A 29 0.99 5.67 -3.82
CA ALA A 29 0.37 6.17 -2.60
C ALA A 29 -0.32 5.05 -1.80
N ALA A 30 -1.12 4.22 -2.48
CA ALA A 30 -1.89 3.14 -1.88
C ALA A 30 -0.97 2.08 -1.26
N PHE A 31 0.09 1.68 -1.97
CA PHE A 31 1.06 0.73 -1.43
C PHE A 31 1.86 1.33 -0.27
N SER A 32 2.23 2.62 -0.34
CA SER A 32 3.01 3.27 0.72
C SER A 32 2.24 3.38 2.04
N ILE A 33 0.95 3.70 2.01
CA ILE A 33 0.13 3.69 3.25
C ILE A 33 -0.10 2.26 3.76
N TYR A 34 -0.35 1.30 2.87
CA TYR A 34 -0.44 -0.12 3.23
C TYR A 34 0.79 -0.60 3.99
N ALA A 35 1.98 -0.33 3.47
CA ALA A 35 3.24 -0.77 4.05
C ALA A 35 3.58 -0.08 5.39
N ALA A 36 3.01 1.10 5.69
CA ALA A 36 3.44 1.92 6.81
C ALA A 36 2.43 2.03 7.96
N HIS A 37 1.11 1.98 7.69
CA HIS A 37 0.08 2.35 8.67
C HIS A 37 0.13 1.52 9.96
N SER A 38 0.46 0.23 9.87
CA SER A 38 0.48 -0.70 11.01
C SER A 38 1.56 -0.40 12.05
N TYR A 39 2.56 0.40 11.70
CA TYR A 39 3.62 0.84 12.63
C TYR A 39 3.22 2.08 13.45
N PHE A 40 2.08 2.71 13.13
CA PHE A 40 1.57 3.84 13.89
C PHE A 40 0.71 3.36 15.07
N PRO A 41 0.62 4.14 16.17
CA PRO A 41 -0.24 3.79 17.30
C PRO A 41 -1.71 3.65 16.87
N LYS A 42 -2.46 2.79 17.58
CA LYS A 42 -3.91 2.67 17.38
C LYS A 42 -4.60 4.03 17.55
N GLY A 43 -5.60 4.30 16.71
CA GLY A 43 -6.33 5.56 16.66
C GLY A 43 -5.64 6.66 15.84
N THR A 44 -4.52 6.37 15.17
CA THR A 44 -3.86 7.34 14.28
C THR A 44 -4.80 7.73 13.13
N ILE A 45 -4.77 9.01 12.75
CA ILE A 45 -5.50 9.55 11.60
C ILE A 45 -4.49 9.78 10.48
N HIS A 46 -4.60 9.00 9.41
CA HIS A 46 -3.78 9.13 8.22
C HIS A 46 -4.48 10.03 7.21
N ILE A 47 -3.81 11.10 6.78
CA ILE A 47 -4.28 11.95 5.68
C ILE A 47 -3.49 11.56 4.44
N ILE A 48 -4.18 11.06 3.41
CA ILE A 48 -3.54 10.65 2.15
C ILE A 48 -4.09 11.54 1.02
N VAL A 49 -3.21 12.31 0.39
CA VAL A 49 -3.59 13.27 -0.66
C VAL A 49 -2.74 13.07 -1.91
N VAL A 50 -3.14 12.11 -2.72
CA VAL A 50 -2.74 11.99 -4.13
C VAL A 50 -4.02 11.99 -4.94
N ASP A 51 -4.33 13.15 -5.52
CA ASP A 51 -5.70 13.51 -5.90
C ASP A 51 -5.75 14.22 -7.25
N PRO A 52 -5.50 13.49 -8.36
CA PRO A 52 -5.64 14.06 -9.71
C PRO A 52 -7.06 14.52 -10.03
N GLY A 53 -8.06 14.01 -9.31
CA GLY A 53 -9.48 14.35 -9.46
C GLY A 53 -9.95 15.47 -8.53
N VAL A 54 -9.07 16.25 -7.91
CA VAL A 54 -9.45 17.36 -7.03
C VAL A 54 -10.40 18.33 -7.76
N GLY A 55 -11.43 18.82 -7.07
CA GLY A 55 -12.44 19.71 -7.64
C GLY A 55 -13.46 19.05 -8.59
N SER A 56 -13.38 17.74 -8.81
CA SER A 56 -14.41 16.96 -9.54
C SER A 56 -15.47 16.39 -8.60
N ASP A 57 -16.39 15.59 -9.16
CA ASP A 57 -17.46 14.90 -8.43
C ASP A 57 -16.97 13.72 -7.56
N ARG A 58 -15.67 13.40 -7.58
CA ARG A 58 -15.11 12.31 -6.77
C ARG A 58 -15.30 12.59 -5.28
N GLN A 59 -15.70 11.58 -4.52
CA GLN A 59 -16.02 11.77 -3.11
C GLN A 59 -14.77 12.05 -2.26
N ALA A 60 -14.97 12.80 -1.19
CA ALA A 60 -14.07 12.91 -0.05
C ALA A 60 -14.57 11.95 1.03
N ILE A 61 -13.71 11.14 1.62
CA ILE A 61 -14.14 10.09 2.57
C ILE A 61 -13.30 10.07 3.83
N VAL A 62 -13.92 9.58 4.90
CA VAL A 62 -13.22 9.04 6.07
C VAL A 62 -13.54 7.56 6.15
N CYS A 63 -12.50 6.73 6.22
CA CYS A 63 -12.61 5.30 6.46
C CYS A 63 -12.01 4.98 7.84
N GLN A 64 -12.69 4.16 8.63
CA GLN A 64 -12.25 3.69 9.93
C GLN A 64 -12.10 2.17 9.91
N THR A 65 -10.94 1.74 10.40
CA THR A 65 -10.62 0.36 10.71
C THR A 65 -10.53 0.19 12.24
N GLU A 66 -10.29 -1.02 12.72
CA GLU A 66 -10.00 -1.25 14.14
C GLU A 66 -8.75 -0.52 14.65
N SER A 67 -7.79 -0.22 13.76
CA SER A 67 -6.49 0.34 14.13
C SER A 67 -6.36 1.83 13.87
N ALA A 68 -7.03 2.38 12.84
CA ALA A 68 -6.77 3.73 12.37
C ALA A 68 -7.95 4.35 11.58
N PHE A 69 -7.87 5.66 11.39
CA PHE A 69 -8.72 6.44 10.51
C PHE A 69 -7.93 6.87 9.26
N PHE A 70 -8.59 6.93 8.11
CA PHE A 70 -8.02 7.32 6.83
C PHE A 70 -8.88 8.41 6.22
N VAL A 71 -8.32 9.61 6.05
CA VAL A 71 -8.97 10.78 5.44
C VAL A 71 -8.34 11.01 4.06
N CYS A 72 -9.11 10.81 3.00
CA CYS A 72 -8.56 10.77 1.64
C CYS A 72 -9.61 11.03 0.56
N PRO A 73 -9.19 11.26 -0.70
CA PRO A 73 -10.08 11.12 -1.84
C PRO A 73 -10.53 9.66 -2.02
N ASP A 74 -11.78 9.46 -2.42
CA ASP A 74 -12.27 8.15 -2.86
C ASP A 74 -11.91 7.93 -4.33
N ASN A 75 -10.66 7.53 -4.55
CA ASN A 75 -10.09 7.28 -5.88
C ASN A 75 -9.31 5.95 -5.96
N GLY A 76 -9.50 5.08 -4.98
CA GLY A 76 -8.78 3.81 -4.86
C GLY A 76 -7.48 3.87 -4.06
N VAL A 77 -7.12 5.02 -3.48
CA VAL A 77 -5.89 5.12 -2.66
C VAL A 77 -5.89 4.21 -1.42
N LEU A 78 -7.04 3.69 -0.99
CA LEU A 78 -7.14 2.73 0.11
C LEU A 78 -7.14 1.27 -0.35
N SER A 79 -6.97 0.96 -1.64
CA SER A 79 -7.21 -0.40 -2.14
C SER A 79 -6.37 -1.48 -1.48
N TYR A 80 -5.06 -1.26 -1.29
CA TYR A 80 -4.21 -2.23 -0.59
C TYR A 80 -4.54 -2.40 0.90
N LEU A 81 -5.27 -1.45 1.51
CA LEU A 81 -5.75 -1.56 2.90
C LEU A 81 -7.10 -2.28 2.99
N LEU A 82 -7.94 -2.08 1.98
CA LEU A 82 -9.31 -2.59 1.95
C LEU A 82 -9.41 -3.96 1.28
N GLN A 83 -8.36 -4.37 0.57
CA GLN A 83 -8.31 -5.63 -0.15
C GLN A 83 -7.00 -6.35 0.18
N SER A 84 -7.12 -7.60 0.59
CA SER A 84 -5.98 -8.50 0.81
C SER A 84 -5.23 -8.72 -0.50
N ILE A 85 -3.93 -8.44 -0.49
CA ILE A 85 -3.04 -8.68 -1.64
C ILE A 85 -2.88 -10.17 -1.97
N GLU A 86 -3.15 -11.06 -1.00
CA GLU A 86 -2.93 -12.50 -1.12
C GLU A 86 -4.09 -13.25 -1.79
N ASN A 87 -5.33 -12.83 -1.53
CA ASN A 87 -6.53 -13.54 -2.00
C ASN A 87 -7.64 -12.61 -2.53
N GLY A 88 -7.43 -11.30 -2.50
CA GLY A 88 -8.40 -10.32 -2.99
C GLY A 88 -9.62 -10.13 -2.07
N GLU A 89 -9.64 -10.73 -0.88
CA GLU A 89 -10.74 -10.57 0.07
C GLU A 89 -10.83 -9.12 0.57
N LYS A 90 -12.05 -8.61 0.67
CA LYS A 90 -12.29 -7.26 1.18
C LYS A 90 -12.33 -7.27 2.71
N HIS A 91 -11.65 -6.31 3.32
CA HIS A 91 -11.72 -6.07 4.75
C HIS A 91 -12.92 -5.19 5.10
N PRO A 92 -13.69 -5.53 6.16
CA PRO A 92 -14.80 -4.70 6.60
C PRO A 92 -14.26 -3.39 7.17
N VAL A 93 -14.91 -2.29 6.80
CA VAL A 93 -14.60 -0.94 7.29
C VAL A 93 -15.87 -0.12 7.45
N ASP A 94 -15.84 0.82 8.40
CA ASP A 94 -16.84 1.87 8.49
C ASP A 94 -16.35 3.05 7.65
N ALA A 95 -17.13 3.48 6.67
CA ALA A 95 -16.78 4.63 5.84
C ALA A 95 -17.93 5.64 5.79
N VAL A 96 -17.57 6.92 5.80
CA VAL A 96 -18.50 8.04 5.62
C VAL A 96 -18.01 8.97 4.53
N ALA A 97 -18.94 9.54 3.77
CA ALA A 97 -18.65 10.64 2.88
C ALA A 97 -18.46 11.92 3.72
N ILE A 98 -17.43 12.70 3.41
CA ILE A 98 -17.19 14.01 4.01
C ILE A 98 -18.14 15.01 3.35
N GLN A 99 -19.20 15.37 4.07
CA GLN A 99 -20.26 16.26 3.56
C GLN A 99 -20.68 17.37 4.52
N ASN A 100 -20.26 17.31 5.79
CA ASN A 100 -20.55 18.36 6.76
C ASN A 100 -19.53 19.50 6.68
N SER A 101 -19.92 20.61 6.05
CA SER A 101 -19.07 21.79 5.85
C SER A 101 -18.69 22.53 7.13
N ALA A 102 -19.33 22.22 8.28
CA ALA A 102 -18.92 22.74 9.58
C ALA A 102 -17.49 22.32 9.98
N TYR A 103 -16.94 21.29 9.33
CA TYR A 103 -15.58 20.79 9.57
C TYR A 103 -14.58 21.17 8.46
N TYR A 104 -14.93 22.12 7.58
CA TYR A 104 -14.05 22.62 6.52
C TYR A 104 -13.42 23.95 6.94
N LEU A 105 -12.48 24.43 6.12
CA LEU A 105 -12.18 25.87 6.13
C LEU A 105 -13.35 26.67 5.54
N SER A 106 -13.45 27.94 5.91
CA SER A 106 -14.50 28.83 5.41
C SER A 106 -14.45 29.04 3.90
N GLU A 107 -13.25 29.01 3.32
CA GLU A 107 -13.03 29.07 1.88
C GLU A 107 -12.51 27.72 1.38
N VAL A 108 -13.26 27.08 0.49
CA VAL A 108 -12.88 25.81 -0.13
C VAL A 108 -12.50 26.08 -1.58
N SER A 109 -11.24 25.81 -1.92
CA SER A 109 -10.73 25.93 -3.29
C SER A 109 -10.90 24.62 -4.06
N ASN A 110 -11.22 24.73 -5.36
CA ASN A 110 -11.35 23.56 -6.23
C ASN A 110 -10.01 22.85 -6.54
N THR A 111 -8.88 23.42 -6.12
CA THR A 111 -7.54 22.89 -6.45
C THR A 111 -6.80 22.33 -5.24
N PHE A 112 -7.31 22.52 -4.01
CA PHE A 112 -6.58 22.09 -2.81
C PHE A 112 -7.45 21.59 -1.66
N HIS A 113 -8.32 20.60 -1.93
CA HIS A 113 -9.13 19.92 -0.90
C HIS A 113 -8.28 19.32 0.24
N GLY A 114 -7.02 18.97 0.00
CA GLY A 114 -6.08 18.57 1.06
C GLY A 114 -5.95 19.59 2.18
N ARG A 115 -5.82 20.89 1.83
CA ARG A 115 -5.76 21.98 2.81
C ARG A 115 -7.14 22.33 3.35
N ASP A 116 -8.14 22.38 2.48
CA ASP A 116 -9.42 23.04 2.79
C ASP A 116 -10.46 22.11 3.41
N ILE A 117 -10.34 20.79 3.17
CA ILE A 117 -11.30 19.77 3.61
C ILE A 117 -10.59 18.69 4.44
N PHE A 118 -9.58 18.02 3.90
CA PHE A 118 -9.00 16.84 4.57
C PHE A 118 -8.24 17.20 5.84
N ALA A 119 -7.40 18.24 5.80
CA ALA A 119 -6.68 18.72 6.97
C ALA A 119 -7.60 19.14 8.14
N PRO A 120 -8.62 19.98 7.95
CA PRO A 120 -9.50 20.36 9.06
C PRO A 120 -10.38 19.19 9.54
N VAL A 121 -10.89 18.33 8.65
CA VAL A 121 -11.64 17.12 9.04
C VAL A 121 -10.78 16.21 9.92
N ALA A 122 -9.53 15.94 9.52
CA ALA A 122 -8.61 15.14 10.33
C ALA A 122 -8.31 15.79 11.69
N ALA A 123 -8.20 17.12 11.75
CA ALA A 123 -8.02 17.83 13.01
C ALA A 123 -9.25 17.69 13.92
N HIS A 124 -10.46 17.80 13.39
CA HIS A 124 -11.69 17.58 14.16
C HIS A 124 -11.85 16.13 14.62
N LEU A 125 -11.51 15.15 13.79
CA LEU A 125 -11.46 13.74 14.20
C LEU A 125 -10.50 13.54 15.38
N SER A 126 -9.35 14.23 15.37
CA SER A 126 -8.37 14.14 16.47
C SER A 126 -8.87 14.73 17.80
N LEU A 127 -9.96 15.51 17.77
CA LEU A 127 -10.67 16.04 18.94
C LEU A 127 -11.86 15.16 19.37
N GLY A 128 -12.05 14.01 18.74
CA GLY A 128 -13.12 13.06 19.08
C GLY A 128 -14.45 13.32 18.37
N VAL A 129 -14.47 14.11 17.30
CA VAL A 129 -15.67 14.20 16.44
C VAL A 129 -15.98 12.83 15.87
N ARG A 130 -17.24 12.41 16.04
CA ARG A 130 -17.73 11.11 15.57
C ARG A 130 -17.91 11.10 14.05
N LEU A 131 -17.75 9.93 13.43
CA LEU A 131 -17.89 9.76 11.99
C LEU A 131 -19.28 10.18 11.46
N ASP A 132 -20.34 9.86 12.20
CA ASP A 132 -21.72 10.21 11.85
C ASP A 132 -21.96 11.73 11.76
N ASN A 133 -21.15 12.54 12.45
CA ASN A 133 -21.19 13.99 12.31
C ASN A 133 -20.47 14.47 11.04
N ILE A 134 -19.45 13.75 10.56
CA ILE A 134 -18.68 14.13 9.36
C ILE A 134 -19.53 14.00 8.08
N GLY A 135 -20.38 12.99 8.02
CA GLY A 135 -21.37 12.83 6.98
C GLY A 135 -21.97 11.43 6.91
N PRO A 136 -22.77 11.16 5.86
CA PRO A 136 -23.51 9.90 5.76
C PRO A 136 -22.59 8.71 5.48
N PRO A 137 -22.97 7.49 5.90
CA PRO A 137 -22.25 6.27 5.54
C PRO A 137 -22.10 6.11 4.02
N THR A 138 -20.94 5.63 3.58
CA THR A 138 -20.69 5.19 2.20
C THR A 138 -20.29 3.72 2.19
N GLN A 139 -20.91 2.94 1.30
CA GLN A 139 -20.71 1.48 1.24
C GLN A 139 -19.91 1.03 0.02
N THR A 140 -19.77 1.90 -0.99
CA THR A 140 -19.04 1.60 -2.22
C THR A 140 -17.88 2.55 -2.33
N LEU A 141 -16.69 2.03 -2.05
CA LEU A 141 -15.43 2.74 -2.21
C LEU A 141 -14.79 2.34 -3.53
N VAL A 142 -14.19 3.31 -4.22
CA VAL A 142 -13.43 3.06 -5.44
C VAL A 142 -12.28 2.09 -5.14
N GLN A 143 -12.08 1.12 -6.02
CA GLN A 143 -10.98 0.16 -5.91
C GLN A 143 -10.11 0.19 -7.16
N LEU A 144 -8.79 0.29 -6.97
CA LEU A 144 -7.84 0.02 -8.03
C LEU A 144 -7.86 -1.47 -8.37
N PRO A 145 -7.68 -1.85 -9.64
CA PRO A 145 -7.42 -3.25 -9.98
C PRO A 145 -6.06 -3.64 -9.42
N ILE A 146 -6.07 -4.53 -8.42
CA ILE A 146 -4.89 -5.17 -7.83
C ILE A 146 -4.89 -6.63 -8.26
N GLN A 147 -3.78 -7.10 -8.84
CA GLN A 147 -3.62 -8.51 -9.17
C GLN A 147 -3.35 -9.32 -7.91
N VAL A 148 -4.00 -10.48 -7.82
CA VAL A 148 -3.83 -11.44 -6.74
C VAL A 148 -2.93 -12.57 -7.24
N PRO A 149 -1.95 -13.04 -6.46
CA PRO A 149 -1.15 -14.20 -6.84
C PRO A 149 -2.01 -15.44 -7.10
N GLU A 150 -1.72 -16.16 -8.17
CA GLU A 150 -2.43 -17.39 -8.55
C GLU A 150 -1.56 -18.62 -8.28
N LEU A 151 -2.06 -19.53 -7.45
CA LEU A 151 -1.46 -20.83 -7.23
C LEU A 151 -2.15 -21.88 -8.12
N SER A 152 -1.39 -22.45 -9.06
CA SER A 152 -1.84 -23.51 -9.96
C SER A 152 -0.86 -24.69 -9.92
N GLY A 153 -1.27 -25.78 -9.27
CA GLY A 153 -0.44 -26.95 -9.06
C GLY A 153 0.83 -26.62 -8.27
N ASN A 154 1.98 -26.76 -8.93
CA ASN A 154 3.31 -26.47 -8.38
C ASN A 154 3.84 -25.08 -8.77
N THR A 155 3.00 -24.20 -9.30
CA THR A 155 3.39 -22.89 -9.81
C THR A 155 2.58 -21.78 -9.14
N LEU A 156 3.27 -20.83 -8.53
CA LEU A 156 2.71 -19.59 -7.99
C LEU A 156 3.10 -18.44 -8.92
N THR A 157 2.11 -17.73 -9.45
CA THR A 157 2.32 -16.60 -10.37
C THR A 157 1.82 -15.31 -9.74
N GLY A 158 2.65 -14.27 -9.78
CA GLY A 158 2.32 -12.93 -9.33
C GLY A 158 2.99 -11.89 -10.21
N GLU A 159 3.14 -10.67 -9.70
CA GLU A 159 3.75 -9.55 -10.41
C GLU A 159 4.54 -8.63 -9.48
N ILE A 160 5.43 -7.84 -10.07
CA ILE A 160 6.08 -6.72 -9.38
C ILE A 160 5.06 -5.61 -9.16
N VAL A 161 4.74 -5.27 -7.92
CA VAL A 161 3.80 -4.18 -7.60
C VAL A 161 4.50 -2.85 -7.40
N LYS A 162 5.77 -2.87 -6.97
CA LYS A 162 6.52 -1.66 -6.65
C LYS A 162 8.02 -1.85 -6.91
N ILE A 163 8.65 -0.81 -7.44
CA ILE A 163 10.11 -0.66 -7.39
C ILE A 163 10.43 0.34 -6.29
N ASP A 164 11.21 -0.07 -5.29
CA ASP A 164 11.63 0.83 -4.22
C ASP A 164 12.72 1.82 -4.68
N ARG A 165 13.11 2.73 -3.80
CA ARG A 165 14.14 3.74 -4.10
C ARG A 165 15.53 3.17 -4.37
N PHE A 166 15.83 1.96 -3.91
CA PHE A 166 17.10 1.28 -4.13
C PHE A 166 17.09 0.47 -5.43
N GLY A 167 15.93 0.35 -6.08
CA GLY A 167 15.73 -0.43 -7.29
C GLY A 167 15.36 -1.89 -7.01
N ASN A 168 15.00 -2.24 -5.78
CA ASN A 168 14.47 -3.55 -5.45
C ASN A 168 13.02 -3.66 -5.95
N ALA A 169 12.68 -4.82 -6.49
CA ALA A 169 11.35 -5.10 -7.01
C ALA A 169 10.53 -5.88 -5.99
N ILE A 170 9.56 -5.21 -5.37
CA ILE A 170 8.61 -5.79 -4.42
C ILE A 170 7.43 -6.35 -5.21
N THR A 171 7.03 -7.59 -4.89
CA THR A 171 5.98 -8.33 -5.60
C THR A 171 4.68 -8.39 -4.79
N ASN A 172 3.59 -8.86 -5.37
CA ASN A 172 2.36 -9.22 -4.64
C ASN A 172 2.41 -10.59 -3.97
N ILE A 173 3.52 -11.33 -4.07
CA ILE A 173 3.64 -12.68 -3.53
C ILE A 173 4.06 -12.61 -2.05
N SER A 174 3.19 -13.05 -1.14
CA SER A 174 3.49 -13.08 0.29
C SER A 174 4.27 -14.32 0.72
N GLU A 175 4.92 -14.24 1.87
CA GLU A 175 5.53 -15.41 2.54
C GLU A 175 4.50 -16.53 2.79
N THR A 176 3.26 -16.17 3.14
CA THR A 176 2.15 -17.11 3.31
C THR A 176 1.74 -17.80 2.01
N ALA A 177 1.76 -17.09 0.88
CA ALA A 177 1.47 -17.68 -0.43
C ALA A 177 2.57 -18.68 -0.83
N ILE A 178 3.83 -18.38 -0.53
CA ILE A 178 4.94 -19.32 -0.73
C ILE A 178 4.78 -20.53 0.19
N ALA A 179 4.48 -20.33 1.48
CA ALA A 179 4.21 -21.41 2.44
C ALA A 179 3.13 -22.39 1.93
N ARG A 180 2.06 -21.87 1.30
CA ARG A 180 1.01 -22.70 0.68
C ARG A 180 1.54 -23.54 -0.48
N LEU A 181 2.38 -22.97 -1.35
CA LEU A 181 3.07 -23.71 -2.41
C LEU A 181 3.96 -24.83 -1.85
N GLU A 182 4.65 -24.62 -0.73
CA GLU A 182 5.47 -25.65 -0.07
C GLU A 182 4.62 -26.74 0.59
N SER A 183 3.51 -26.37 1.24
CA SER A 183 2.62 -27.32 1.94
C SER A 183 2.01 -28.39 1.04
N ALA A 184 1.97 -28.15 -0.27
CA ALA A 184 1.59 -29.13 -1.27
C ALA A 184 2.72 -30.14 -1.60
N SER A 185 3.89 -30.06 -0.96
CA SER A 185 5.03 -30.97 -1.12
C SER A 185 5.00 -32.08 -0.07
N THR A 186 5.54 -33.24 -0.42
CA THR A 186 5.75 -34.37 0.49
C THR A 186 7.20 -34.47 0.99
N GLY A 187 8.09 -33.56 0.58
CA GLY A 187 9.53 -33.55 0.91
C GLY A 187 9.93 -32.59 2.04
N GLU A 188 11.13 -32.79 2.60
CA GLU A 188 11.67 -31.98 3.72
C GLU A 188 12.18 -30.58 3.31
N MET A 189 12.52 -30.38 2.03
CA MET A 189 12.88 -29.08 1.46
C MET A 189 12.42 -28.99 0.01
N SER A 190 11.56 -28.02 -0.28
CA SER A 190 11.14 -27.76 -1.64
C SER A 190 12.20 -26.99 -2.42
N ILE A 191 12.41 -27.41 -3.67
CA ILE A 191 13.34 -26.74 -4.58
C ILE A 191 12.51 -25.84 -5.48
N TYR A 192 12.83 -24.55 -5.52
CA TYR A 192 12.10 -23.57 -6.33
C TYR A 192 12.96 -23.03 -7.46
N GLU A 193 12.33 -22.75 -8.60
CA GLU A 193 12.82 -21.79 -9.59
C GLU A 193 11.94 -20.54 -9.52
N ILE A 194 12.53 -19.42 -9.12
CA ILE A 194 11.92 -18.09 -9.15
C ILE A 194 12.37 -17.42 -10.44
N ARG A 195 11.42 -17.06 -11.29
CA ARG A 195 11.63 -16.42 -12.59
C ARG A 195 11.07 -15.01 -12.55
N VAL A 196 11.89 -14.05 -12.98
CA VAL A 196 11.54 -12.63 -13.08
C VAL A 196 12.36 -11.99 -14.21
N GLY A 197 11.69 -11.51 -15.25
CA GLY A 197 12.36 -11.07 -16.47
C GLY A 197 13.28 -12.18 -17.03
N SER A 198 14.57 -11.88 -17.16
CA SER A 198 15.59 -12.85 -17.58
C SER A 198 16.26 -13.61 -16.42
N ALA A 199 15.99 -13.22 -15.17
CA ALA A 199 16.62 -13.81 -14.00
C ALA A 199 15.94 -15.13 -13.60
N ARG A 200 16.78 -16.08 -13.18
CA ARG A 200 16.38 -17.36 -12.59
C ARG A 200 17.11 -17.52 -11.26
N LEU A 201 16.36 -17.61 -10.18
CA LEU A 201 16.87 -17.74 -8.81
C LEU A 201 16.34 -19.04 -8.22
N ASN A 202 17.15 -19.73 -7.41
CA ASN A 202 16.85 -21.09 -6.97
C ASN A 202 16.62 -21.24 -5.46
N ARG A 203 16.55 -20.12 -4.74
CA ARG A 203 16.34 -20.09 -3.28
C ARG A 203 15.83 -18.73 -2.83
N LEU A 204 15.23 -18.72 -1.65
CA LEU A 204 15.01 -17.52 -0.85
C LEU A 204 16.21 -17.28 0.07
N ASN A 205 16.66 -16.04 0.13
CA ASN A 205 17.72 -15.58 1.01
C ASN A 205 17.13 -14.95 2.27
N ARG A 206 17.85 -15.07 3.38
CA ARG A 206 17.48 -14.41 4.66
C ARG A 206 18.04 -13.00 4.76
N ALA A 207 19.12 -12.71 4.04
CA ALA A 207 19.77 -11.42 4.00
C ALA A 207 20.44 -11.17 2.65
N TYR A 208 20.57 -9.91 2.25
CA TYR A 208 21.25 -9.52 1.01
C TYR A 208 22.68 -10.09 0.90
N ALA A 209 23.40 -10.16 2.03
CA ALA A 209 24.78 -10.64 2.12
C ALA A 209 24.96 -12.14 1.79
N GLU A 210 23.88 -12.92 1.77
CA GLU A 210 23.95 -14.33 1.38
C GLU A 210 24.11 -14.52 -0.14
N SER A 211 23.89 -13.47 -0.93
CA SER A 211 24.22 -13.43 -2.36
C SER A 211 25.54 -12.69 -2.59
N GLY A 212 26.28 -13.04 -3.63
CA GLY A 212 27.50 -12.32 -3.99
C GLY A 212 27.21 -10.87 -4.36
N ILE A 213 28.15 -9.94 -4.10
CA ILE A 213 28.00 -8.54 -4.52
C ILE A 213 27.74 -8.48 -6.04
N GLY A 214 26.76 -7.68 -6.45
CA GLY A 214 26.32 -7.54 -7.84
C GLY A 214 25.51 -8.73 -8.36
N LYS A 215 25.17 -9.73 -7.53
CA LYS A 215 24.34 -10.86 -7.92
C LYS A 215 22.87 -10.63 -7.53
N PRO A 216 21.92 -11.06 -8.38
CA PRO A 216 20.52 -11.03 -8.04
C PRO A 216 20.19 -12.00 -6.90
N LEU A 217 19.13 -11.71 -6.16
CA LEU A 217 18.61 -12.54 -5.09
C LEU A 217 17.10 -12.34 -4.93
N ALA A 218 16.48 -13.29 -4.24
CA ALA A 218 15.09 -13.27 -3.82
C ALA A 218 15.05 -13.31 -2.29
N ILE A 219 14.30 -12.42 -1.65
CA ILE A 219 14.21 -12.30 -0.20
C ILE A 219 12.78 -11.93 0.20
N ILE A 220 12.34 -12.32 1.40
CA ILE A 220 11.12 -11.76 1.98
C ILE A 220 11.45 -10.41 2.59
N GLY A 221 10.95 -9.34 1.98
CA GLY A 221 11.18 -7.97 2.41
C GLY A 221 10.42 -7.63 3.69
N SER A 222 10.64 -6.42 4.20
CA SER A 222 10.01 -5.96 5.46
C SER A 222 8.49 -5.86 5.42
N CYS A 223 7.88 -5.86 4.22
CA CYS A 223 6.44 -5.87 4.04
C CYS A 223 5.84 -7.30 4.08
N GLY A 224 6.65 -8.34 4.31
CA GLY A 224 6.21 -9.74 4.24
C GLY A 224 5.96 -10.24 2.81
N LEU A 225 6.47 -9.51 1.83
CA LEU A 225 6.32 -9.79 0.40
C LEU A 225 7.67 -10.17 -0.20
N LEU A 226 7.65 -11.03 -1.20
CA LEU A 226 8.82 -11.40 -1.97
C LEU A 226 9.36 -10.15 -2.69
N GLU A 227 10.66 -9.95 -2.52
CA GLU A 227 11.44 -8.88 -3.11
C GLU A 227 12.58 -9.49 -3.95
N ILE A 228 12.75 -8.96 -5.16
CA ILE A 228 13.87 -9.27 -6.05
C ILE A 228 14.85 -8.10 -5.99
N ALA A 229 16.08 -8.41 -5.61
CA ALA A 229 17.11 -7.41 -5.37
C ALA A 229 18.44 -7.81 -6.03
N ILE A 230 19.38 -6.87 -6.12
CA ILE A 230 20.79 -7.15 -6.44
C ILE A 230 21.61 -6.72 -5.22
N ASN A 231 22.44 -7.62 -4.68
CA ASN A 231 23.25 -7.28 -3.50
C ASN A 231 24.22 -6.13 -3.85
N GLY A 232 24.05 -4.98 -3.20
CA GLY A 232 24.84 -3.77 -3.45
C GLY A 232 24.58 -3.15 -4.83
N GLY A 233 23.42 -3.41 -5.45
CA GLY A 233 23.06 -2.89 -6.77
C GLY A 233 21.58 -2.57 -6.90
N ASN A 234 21.15 -2.30 -8.14
CA ASN A 234 19.78 -1.92 -8.49
C ASN A 234 19.17 -3.01 -9.38
N ALA A 235 18.13 -3.71 -8.89
CA ALA A 235 17.54 -4.83 -9.62
C ALA A 235 16.72 -4.38 -10.84
N LYS A 236 15.99 -3.26 -10.74
CA LYS A 236 15.29 -2.65 -11.88
C LYS A 236 16.23 -2.44 -13.07
N GLU A 237 17.37 -1.80 -12.84
CA GLU A 237 18.34 -1.53 -13.91
C GLU A 237 19.10 -2.79 -14.34
N GLY A 238 19.61 -3.56 -13.37
CA GLY A 238 20.45 -4.73 -13.64
C GLY A 238 19.72 -5.89 -14.31
N LEU A 239 18.40 -6.02 -14.08
CA LEU A 239 17.57 -7.08 -14.65
C LEU A 239 16.61 -6.58 -15.75
N GLY A 240 16.51 -5.26 -15.95
CA GLY A 240 15.60 -4.66 -16.91
C GLY A 240 14.12 -4.86 -16.57
N ILE A 241 13.80 -4.91 -15.27
CA ILE A 241 12.47 -5.21 -14.74
C ILE A 241 11.72 -3.96 -14.29
N LYS A 242 10.39 -3.99 -14.29
CA LYS A 242 9.51 -2.88 -13.91
C LYS A 242 8.25 -3.38 -13.20
N SER A 243 7.52 -2.46 -12.56
CA SER A 243 6.18 -2.76 -12.05
C SER A 243 5.27 -3.32 -13.16
N GLY A 244 4.48 -4.33 -12.80
CA GLY A 244 3.62 -5.12 -13.70
C GLY A 244 4.33 -6.28 -14.41
N ASP A 245 5.66 -6.42 -14.31
CA ASP A 245 6.31 -7.60 -14.87
C ASP A 245 5.97 -8.86 -14.04
N PRO A 246 5.76 -10.01 -14.70
CA PRO A 246 5.37 -11.24 -14.03
C PRO A 246 6.51 -11.84 -13.21
N VAL A 247 6.15 -12.43 -12.07
CA VAL A 247 7.02 -13.22 -11.21
C VAL A 247 6.43 -14.60 -11.05
N VAL A 248 7.22 -15.64 -11.34
CA VAL A 248 6.77 -17.03 -11.27
C VAL A 248 7.66 -17.81 -10.32
N ILE A 249 7.08 -18.46 -9.33
CA ILE A 249 7.75 -19.40 -8.44
C ILE A 249 7.25 -20.80 -8.79
N GLN A 250 8.13 -21.63 -9.32
CA GLN A 250 7.81 -23.01 -9.66
C GLN A 250 8.55 -23.96 -8.72
N ARG A 251 7.80 -24.85 -8.06
CA ARG A 251 8.36 -25.96 -7.30
C ARG A 251 8.77 -27.08 -8.26
N LEU A 252 9.97 -27.64 -8.07
CA LEU A 252 10.60 -28.61 -8.98
C LEU A 252 10.55 -30.06 -8.48
N ASP A 253 10.13 -30.30 -7.24
CA ASP A 253 9.89 -31.62 -6.63
C ASP A 253 8.42 -32.06 -6.69
#